data_AF-A0A2N1UQD6-F1
#
_entry.id   AF-A0A2N1UQD6-F1
#
_cell.length_a   1.000
_cell.length_b   1.000
_cell.length_c   1.000
_cell.angle_alpha   90.00
_cell.angle_beta   90.00
_cell.angle_gamma   90.00
#
_symmetry.space_group_name_H-M   'P 1'
#
loop_
_entity.id
_entity.type
_entity.pdbx_description
1 polymer ?
#
loop_
_entity_poly.entity_id
_entity_poly.type
_entity_poly.pdbx_seq_one_letter_code
_entity_poly.pdbx_strand_id
1 'polypeptide(L)'
;MMTFSYLFIACNGHVAAVNPTDGSEAWRTRLKPGIMSATSHEDVCILEHENRLYAGCGGHLFCLDASSGKILWHNDLKGMGYNNVTLAMAG
;
A
#
# COMPACT_ATOMS: atom_id res chain seq x y z
N MET A 1 19.64 4.98 -18.30
CA MET A 1 19.52 5.19 -16.84
C MET A 1 19.13 3.87 -16.22
N MET A 2 19.78 3.47 -15.12
CA MET A 2 19.33 2.29 -14.37
C MET A 2 17.96 2.61 -13.79
N THR A 3 16.93 1.86 -14.18
CA THR A 3 15.64 1.84 -13.49
C THR A 3 15.87 1.14 -12.16
N PHE A 4 15.83 1.88 -11.06
CA PHE A 4 15.83 1.29 -9.73
C PHE A 4 14.47 0.64 -9.52
N SER A 5 14.44 -0.69 -9.48
CA SER A 5 13.25 -1.43 -9.06
C SER A 5 13.21 -1.44 -7.54
N TYR A 6 12.15 -0.92 -6.95
CA TYR A 6 11.90 -1.08 -5.51
C TYR A 6 11.30 -2.45 -5.23
N LEU A 7 11.70 -3.04 -4.10
CA LEU A 7 10.92 -4.08 -3.43
C LEU A 7 9.84 -3.40 -2.59
N PHE A 8 8.58 -3.61 -2.93
CA PHE A 8 7.47 -3.13 -2.10
C PHE A 8 7.13 -4.17 -1.04
N ILE A 9 7.04 -3.71 0.21
CA ILE A 9 6.61 -4.53 1.35
C ILE A 9 5.45 -3.83 2.07
N ALA A 10 4.65 -4.61 2.78
CA ALA A 10 3.57 -4.06 3.58
C ALA A 10 3.32 -4.89 4.83
N CYS A 11 3.07 -4.21 5.95
CA CYS A 11 2.88 -4.82 7.27
C CYS A 11 2.28 -3.80 8.25
N ASN A 12 1.37 -4.23 9.13
CA ASN A 12 0.78 -3.40 10.20
C ASN A 12 0.28 -2.03 9.69
N GLY A 13 -0.51 -2.03 8.62
CA GLY A 13 -1.02 -0.80 7.99
C GLY A 13 0.04 0.13 7.42
N HIS A 14 1.24 -0.37 7.15
CA HIS A 14 2.28 0.39 6.44
C HIS A 14 2.58 -0.28 5.10
N VAL A 15 2.98 0.56 4.15
CA VAL A 15 3.60 0.14 2.90
C VAL A 15 4.95 0.83 2.82
N ALA A 16 5.98 0.15 2.35
CA ALA A 16 7.30 0.72 2.16
C ALA A 16 7.93 0.26 0.84
N ALA A 17 8.79 1.11 0.29
CA ALA A 17 9.72 0.75 -0.77
C ALA A 17 11.10 0.54 -0.18
N VAL A 18 11.70 -0.59 -0.53
CA VAL A 18 13.02 -1.01 -0.07
C VAL A 18 13.91 -1.22 -1.29
N ASN A 19 15.16 -0.79 -1.21
CA ASN A 19 16.17 -1.15 -2.19
C ASN A 19 16.49 -2.65 -2.06
N PRO A 20 16.25 -3.47 -3.10
CA PRO A 20 16.47 -4.91 -3.02
C PRO A 20 17.95 -5.30 -2.90
N THR A 21 18.88 -4.37 -3.17
CA THR A 21 20.32 -4.62 -3.14
C THR A 21 20.88 -4.60 -1.72
N ASP A 22 20.43 -3.65 -0.89
CA ASP A 22 21.02 -3.37 0.43
C ASP A 22 20.01 -3.30 1.57
N GLY A 23 18.71 -3.41 1.28
CA GLY A 23 17.65 -3.37 2.29
C GLY A 23 17.34 -1.97 2.82
N SER A 24 17.92 -0.90 2.25
CA SER A 24 17.62 0.47 2.65
C SER A 24 16.19 0.86 2.28
N GLU A 25 15.49 1.54 3.19
CA GLU A 25 14.14 2.06 2.94
C GLU A 25 14.22 3.38 2.17
N ALA A 26 13.56 3.44 1.01
CA ALA A 26 13.45 4.65 0.22
C ALA A 26 12.29 5.54 0.70
N TRP A 27 11.16 4.91 1.03
CA TRP A 27 10.00 5.57 1.62
C TRP A 27 9.12 4.60 2.41
N ARG A 28 8.31 5.14 3.32
CA ARG A 28 7.26 4.42 4.05
C ARG A 28 6.02 5.28 4.22
N THR A 29 4.86 4.67 4.01
CA THR A 29 3.56 5.30 4.13
C THR A 29 2.69 4.53 5.11
N ARG A 30 2.15 5.24 6.10
CA ARG A 30 1.12 4.71 7.01
C ARG A 30 -0.25 4.87 6.37
N LEU A 31 -0.98 3.77 6.21
CA LEU A 31 -2.33 3.73 5.66
C LEU A 31 -3.34 4.13 6.72
N LYS A 32 -3.44 5.43 7.04
CA LYS A 32 -4.39 5.96 8.05
C LYS A 32 -5.43 6.87 7.40
N PRO A 33 -6.65 6.38 7.11
CA PRO A 33 -7.71 7.21 6.51
C PRO A 33 -8.31 8.24 7.50
N GLY A 34 -7.96 8.18 8.80
CA GLY A 34 -8.41 9.15 9.80
C GLY A 34 -7.95 8.80 11.21
N ILE A 35 -8.19 9.69 12.18
CA ILE A 35 -7.67 9.56 13.56
C ILE A 35 -8.10 8.25 14.23
N MET A 36 -9.33 7.79 13.95
CA MET A 36 -9.96 6.60 14.57
C MET A 36 -9.82 5.30 13.76
N SER A 37 -9.00 5.27 12.70
CA SER A 37 -8.84 4.05 11.88
C SER A 37 -7.91 3.03 12.53
N ALA A 38 -8.38 1.78 12.68
CA ALA A 38 -7.62 0.64 13.20
C ALA A 38 -6.62 0.04 12.19
N THR A 39 -6.60 0.54 10.95
CA THR A 39 -5.73 0.04 9.85
C THR A 39 -4.26 -0.12 10.22
N SER A 40 -3.72 0.62 11.20
CA SER A 40 -2.32 0.52 11.61
C SER A 40 -1.88 -0.76 12.34
N HIS A 41 -2.79 -1.70 12.53
CA HIS A 41 -2.49 -3.01 13.12
C HIS A 41 -2.93 -4.17 12.22
N GLU A 42 -3.35 -3.86 10.99
CA GLU A 42 -3.88 -4.84 10.07
C GLU A 42 -2.83 -5.28 9.05
N ASP A 43 -2.98 -6.52 8.58
CA ASP A 43 -2.26 -6.99 7.41
C ASP A 43 -2.62 -6.15 6.18
N VAL A 44 -1.69 -6.10 5.23
CA VAL A 44 -1.84 -5.28 4.03
C VAL A 44 -1.55 -6.14 2.80
N CYS A 45 -2.53 -6.24 1.91
CA CYS A 45 -2.32 -6.81 0.59
C CYS A 45 -1.89 -5.70 -0.36
N ILE A 46 -0.84 -5.93 -1.17
CA ILE A 46 -0.37 -4.97 -2.16
C ILE A 46 -0.36 -5.55 -3.57
N LEU A 47 -0.64 -4.69 -4.55
CA LEU A 47 -0.55 -4.98 -5.98
C LEU A 47 0.04 -3.76 -6.67
N GLU A 48 1.13 -3.95 -7.43
CA GLU A 48 1.71 -2.89 -8.27
C GLU A 48 1.24 -3.05 -9.71
N HIS A 49 0.91 -1.92 -10.35
CA HIS A 49 0.71 -1.84 -11.79
C HIS A 49 0.92 -0.42 -12.29
N GLU A 50 1.74 -0.26 -13.33
CA GLU A 50 1.95 1.01 -14.03
C GLU A 50 2.29 2.18 -13.08
N ASN A 51 3.24 1.97 -12.16
CA ASN A 51 3.68 2.96 -11.17
C ASN A 51 2.59 3.36 -10.16
N ARG A 52 1.54 2.55 -10.03
CA ARG A 52 0.53 2.64 -8.98
C ARG A 52 0.65 1.44 -8.08
N LEU A 53 0.73 1.70 -6.78
CA LEU A 53 0.72 0.66 -5.76
C LEU A 53 -0.63 0.69 -5.03
N TYR A 54 -1.44 -0.32 -5.29
CA TYR A 54 -2.71 -0.52 -4.61
C TYR A 54 -2.47 -1.26 -3.30
N ALA A 55 -3.07 -0.77 -2.22
CA ALA A 55 -2.92 -1.36 -0.90
C ALA A 55 -4.30 -1.55 -0.24
N GLY A 56 -4.64 -2.80 0.02
CA GLY A 56 -5.85 -3.22 0.71
C GLY A 56 -5.56 -3.48 2.19
N CYS A 57 -6.29 -2.84 3.10
CA CYS A 57 -6.02 -2.90 4.54
C CYS A 57 -7.29 -2.62 5.35
N GLY A 58 -7.73 -3.56 6.19
CA GLY A 58 -8.83 -3.37 7.15
C GLY A 58 -10.14 -2.82 6.55
N GLY A 59 -10.58 -3.34 5.40
CA GLY A 59 -11.75 -2.82 4.69
C GLY A 59 -11.54 -1.48 3.96
N HIS A 60 -10.30 -1.05 3.76
CA HIS A 60 -9.97 0.13 2.96
C HIS A 60 -9.09 -0.23 1.78
N LEU A 61 -9.21 0.57 0.71
CA LEU A 61 -8.34 0.51 -0.46
C LEU A 61 -7.66 1.85 -0.68
N PHE A 62 -6.34 1.83 -0.81
CA PHE A 62 -5.51 2.99 -1.12
C PHE A 62 -4.81 2.79 -2.46
N CYS A 63 -4.55 3.88 -3.16
CA CYS A 63 -3.60 3.90 -4.25
C CYS A 63 -2.50 4.89 -3.93
N LEU A 64 -1.27 4.43 -4.02
CA LEU A 64 -0.07 5.21 -3.81
C LEU A 64 0.65 5.37 -5.15
N ASP A 65 1.32 6.49 -5.32
CA ASP A 65 2.36 6.62 -6.33
C ASP A 65 3.54 5.72 -5.92
N ALA A 66 3.93 4.77 -6.77
CA ALA A 66 4.91 3.76 -6.42
C ALA A 66 6.33 4.35 -6.24
N SER A 67 6.62 5.49 -6.88
CA SER A 67 7.92 6.15 -6.80
C SER A 67 8.13 6.90 -5.48
N SER A 68 7.08 7.50 -4.92
CA SER A 68 7.15 8.40 -3.77
C SER A 68 6.43 7.89 -2.52
N GLY A 69 5.58 6.87 -2.64
CA GLY A 69 4.70 6.39 -1.57
C GLY A 69 3.53 7.33 -1.26
N LYS A 70 3.36 8.44 -1.99
CA LYS A 70 2.28 9.39 -1.74
C LYS A 70 0.93 8.75 -2.06
N ILE A 71 -0.02 8.82 -1.11
CA ILE A 71 -1.40 8.42 -1.34
C ILE A 71 -2.02 9.36 -2.39
N LEU A 72 -2.46 8.78 -3.50
CA LEU A 72 -3.13 9.45 -4.61
C LEU A 72 -4.65 9.49 -4.39
N TRP A 73 -5.22 8.39 -3.91
CA TRP A 73 -6.63 8.29 -3.55
C TRP A 73 -6.88 7.21 -2.49
N HIS A 74 -8.07 7.28 -1.89
CA HIS A 74 -8.57 6.36 -0.87
C HIS A 74 -10.04 6.04 -1.13
N ASN A 75 -10.41 4.77 -0.92
CA ASN A 75 -11.78 4.28 -0.93
C ASN A 75 -12.03 3.48 0.37
N ASP A 76 -13.15 3.74 1.04
CA ASP A 76 -13.54 3.12 2.31
C ASP A 76 -14.41 1.85 2.15
N LEU A 77 -14.56 1.34 0.93
CA LEU A 77 -15.23 0.07 0.58
C LEU A 77 -16.55 -0.14 1.35
N LYS A 78 -17.37 0.92 1.43
CA LYS A 78 -18.61 0.92 2.22
C LYS A 78 -19.46 -0.32 1.96
N GLY A 79 -19.84 -1.00 3.03
CA GLY A 79 -20.68 -2.20 2.98
C GLY A 79 -19.92 -3.52 2.77
N MET A 80 -18.59 -3.52 2.61
CA MET A 80 -17.79 -4.74 2.46
C MET A 80 -17.20 -5.27 3.78
N GLY A 81 -17.37 -4.55 4.89
CA GLY A 81 -16.81 -4.90 6.20
C GLY A 81 -15.36 -4.46 6.36
N TYR A 82 -14.71 -4.93 7.43
CA TYR A 82 -13.36 -4.51 7.86
C TYR A 82 -12.29 -5.59 7.72
N ASN A 83 -12.56 -6.64 6.95
CA ASN A 83 -11.64 -7.77 6.77
C ASN A 83 -10.49 -7.43 5.81
N ASN A 84 -9.58 -8.39 5.63
CA ASN A 84 -8.53 -8.30 4.62
C ASN A 84 -9.12 -8.10 3.21
N VAL A 85 -8.51 -7.16 2.49
CA VAL A 85 -8.86 -6.85 1.11
C VAL A 85 -7.83 -7.53 0.22
N THR A 86 -8.24 -8.57 -0.50
CA THR A 86 -7.37 -9.25 -1.49
C THR A 86 -7.47 -8.55 -2.84
N LEU A 87 -6.34 -8.46 -3.54
CA LEU A 87 -6.23 -7.70 -4.77
C LEU A 87 -5.90 -8.62 -5.95
N ALA A 88 -6.57 -8.37 -7.06
CA ALA A 88 -6.24 -8.88 -8.36
C ALA A 88 -6.64 -7.82 -9.38
N MET A 89 -6.05 -7.88 -10.57
CA MET A 89 -6.35 -6.94 -11.63
C MET A 89 -6.39 -7.73 -12.93
N ALA A 90 -7.45 -7.53 -13.69
CA ALA A 90 -7.57 -8.06 -15.03
C ALA A 90 -6.70 -7.23 -15.98
N GLY A 91 -6.05 -7.90 -16.92
CA GLY A 91 -5.39 -7.26 -18.07
C GLY A 91 -6.37 -7.03 -19.20
#